data_AF-A0A7C5IFE2-F1
#
_entry.id   AF-A0A7C5IFE2-F1
#
_cell.length_a   1.000
_cell.length_b   1.000
_cell.length_c   1.000
_cell.angle_alpha   90.00
_cell.angle_beta   90.00
_cell.angle_gamma   90.00
#
_symmetry.space_group_name_H-M   'P 1'
#
loop_
_entity.id
_entity.type
_entity.pdbx_description
1 polymer ?
#
loop_
_entity_poly.entity_id
_entity_poly.type
_entity_poly.pdbx_seq_one_letter_code
_entity_poly.pdbx_strand_id
1 'polypeptide(L)'
;MEEKYENLLFKILAGIFGFSGLLIIIKTLLSYPKEQAVGESFVAKEFVFPTAIYTFHFKPITLLVIFGFLWWSLGLEGFKKEIEKFPKWIKKLIFIFLATSAFVFAYETLHNFLLWMSFYTIYQGDLDLLTHQINPDTMPKPVNFNFISKMFSMFLAGSLYGIYFFHKLLKE
;
A
#
# COMPACT_ATOMS: atom_id res chain seq x y z
N MET A 1 -7.05 -32.30 3.02
CA MET A 1 -7.75 -31.87 1.79
C MET A 1 -8.10 -30.39 1.87
N GLU A 2 -8.66 -29.96 3.01
CA GLU A 2 -9.04 -28.58 3.36
C GLU A 2 -7.92 -27.54 3.15
N GLU A 3 -6.73 -27.78 3.68
CA GLU A 3 -5.56 -26.88 3.54
C GLU A 3 -5.12 -26.63 2.08
N LYS A 4 -5.37 -27.58 1.16
CA LYS A 4 -5.07 -27.39 -0.27
C LYS A 4 -6.07 -26.40 -0.90
N TYR A 5 -7.34 -26.48 -0.53
CA TYR A 5 -8.38 -25.58 -1.02
C TYR A 5 -8.23 -24.19 -0.43
N GLU A 6 -7.84 -24.08 0.84
CA GLU A 6 -7.53 -22.82 1.51
C GLU A 6 -6.39 -22.06 0.81
N ASN A 7 -5.25 -22.71 0.58
CA ASN A 7 -4.13 -22.08 -0.12
C ASN A 7 -4.50 -21.64 -1.55
N LEU A 8 -5.29 -22.44 -2.26
CA LEU A 8 -5.78 -22.08 -3.59
C LEU A 8 -6.69 -20.86 -3.54
N LEU A 9 -7.62 -20.81 -2.58
CA LEU A 9 -8.51 -19.68 -2.36
C LEU A 9 -7.71 -18.40 -2.10
N PHE A 10 -6.71 -18.44 -1.21
CA PHE A 10 -5.87 -17.29 -0.93
C PHE A 10 -5.09 -16.82 -2.16
N LYS A 11 -4.53 -17.73 -2.97
CA LYS A 11 -3.89 -17.36 -4.25
C LYS A 11 -4.86 -16.68 -5.22
N ILE A 12 -6.08 -17.20 -5.35
CA ILE A 12 -7.10 -16.62 -6.22
C ILE A 12 -7.49 -15.23 -5.73
N LEU A 13 -7.78 -15.07 -4.43
CA LEU A 13 -8.15 -13.79 -3.85
C LEU A 13 -7.01 -12.77 -3.96
N ALA A 14 -5.77 -13.18 -3.68
CA ALA A 14 -4.60 -12.34 -3.91
C ALA A 14 -4.54 -11.88 -5.37
N GLY A 15 -4.72 -12.79 -6.33
CA GLY A 15 -4.77 -12.47 -7.77
C GLY A 15 -5.87 -11.45 -8.10
N ILE A 16 -7.08 -11.62 -7.56
CA ILE A 16 -8.20 -10.69 -7.77
C ILE A 16 -7.87 -9.30 -7.22
N PHE A 17 -7.35 -9.20 -6.00
CA PHE A 17 -7.00 -7.91 -5.40
C PHE A 17 -5.82 -7.25 -6.12
N GLY A 18 -4.79 -8.01 -6.49
CA GLY A 18 -3.65 -7.51 -7.27
C GLY A 18 -4.09 -6.98 -8.63
N PHE A 19 -4.94 -7.73 -9.35
CA PHE A 19 -5.50 -7.30 -10.63
C PHE A 19 -6.39 -6.06 -10.48
N SER A 20 -7.24 -6.01 -9.44
CA SER A 20 -8.10 -4.85 -9.16
C SER A 20 -7.30 -3.59 -8.83
N GLY A 21 -6.21 -3.72 -8.06
CA GLY A 21 -5.27 -2.63 -7.78
C GLY A 21 -4.59 -2.13 -9.05
N LEU A 22 -4.17 -3.04 -9.93
CA LEU A 22 -3.60 -2.69 -11.24
C LEU A 22 -4.61 -1.95 -12.12
N LEU A 23 -5.86 -2.41 -12.17
CA LEU A 23 -6.94 -1.73 -12.90
C LEU A 23 -7.18 -0.31 -12.38
N ILE A 24 -7.12 -0.09 -11.06
CA ILE A 24 -7.21 1.25 -10.47
C ILE A 24 -6.06 2.13 -10.93
N ILE A 25 -4.82 1.63 -10.91
CA ILE A 25 -3.65 2.37 -11.38
C ILE A 25 -3.85 2.77 -12.85
N ILE A 26 -4.14 1.79 -13.71
CA ILE A 26 -4.30 2.02 -15.15
C ILE A 26 -5.44 3.01 -15.41
N LYS A 27 -6.62 2.79 -14.81
CA LYS A 27 -7.78 3.66 -14.99
C LYS A 27 -7.48 5.09 -14.57
N THR A 28 -6.82 5.27 -13.42
CA THR A 28 -6.52 6.59 -12.86
C THR A 28 -5.53 7.33 -13.77
N LEU A 29 -4.44 6.68 -14.17
CA LEU A 29 -3.42 7.27 -15.05
C LEU A 29 -3.95 7.60 -16.45
N LEU A 30 -4.79 6.73 -17.03
CA LEU A 30 -5.40 6.97 -18.35
C LEU A 30 -6.45 8.08 -18.32
N SER A 31 -7.22 8.18 -17.24
CA SER A 31 -8.26 9.21 -17.08
C SER A 31 -7.66 10.58 -16.79
N TYR A 32 -6.49 10.63 -16.13
CA TYR A 32 -5.85 11.86 -15.68
C TYR A 32 -4.34 11.86 -16.04
N PRO A 33 -3.99 11.94 -17.34
CA PRO A 33 -2.60 11.83 -17.79
C PRO A 33 -1.71 13.03 -17.43
N LYS A 34 -2.31 14.13 -16.97
CA LYS A 34 -1.61 15.35 -16.56
C LYS A 34 -1.87 15.60 -15.08
N GLU A 35 -0.81 15.51 -14.28
CA GLU A 35 -0.80 15.86 -12.87
C GLU A 35 0.29 16.91 -12.59
N GLN A 36 0.06 17.78 -11.61
CA GLN A 36 1.07 18.72 -11.10
C GLN A 36 2.00 18.03 -10.10
N ALA A 37 1.47 17.10 -9.32
CA ALA A 37 2.23 16.24 -8.41
C ALA A 37 1.95 14.76 -8.66
N VAL A 38 2.97 13.90 -8.50
CA VAL A 38 2.80 12.44 -8.64
C VAL A 38 1.77 11.93 -7.63
N GLY A 39 0.74 11.27 -8.12
CA GLY A 39 -0.31 10.68 -7.28
C GLY A 39 -1.41 11.66 -6.88
N GLU A 40 -1.40 12.88 -7.42
CA GLU A 40 -2.44 13.89 -7.18
C GLU A 40 -3.82 13.37 -7.60
N SER A 41 -3.97 12.77 -8.78
CA SER A 41 -5.29 12.27 -9.24
C SER A 41 -5.78 11.10 -8.39
N PHE A 42 -4.88 10.33 -7.77
CA PHE A 42 -5.25 9.25 -6.87
C PHE A 42 -5.86 9.75 -5.56
N VAL A 43 -5.61 11.01 -5.21
CA VAL A 43 -6.09 11.65 -3.98
C VAL A 43 -7.25 12.60 -4.26
N ALA A 44 -7.14 13.41 -5.31
CA ALA A 44 -8.11 14.47 -5.61
C ALA A 44 -9.35 13.98 -6.35
N LYS A 45 -9.28 12.81 -7.00
CA LYS A 45 -10.40 12.24 -7.75
C LYS A 45 -11.08 11.14 -6.96
N GLU A 46 -12.34 10.90 -7.28
CA GLU A 46 -13.15 9.88 -6.63
C GLU A 46 -13.71 8.90 -7.66
N PHE A 47 -13.75 7.63 -7.29
CA PHE A 47 -14.61 6.65 -7.93
C PHE A 47 -15.96 6.65 -7.21
N VAL A 48 -16.99 6.87 -8.01
CA VAL A 48 -18.38 6.86 -7.57
C VAL A 48 -19.00 5.52 -7.95
N PHE A 49 -19.47 4.79 -6.95
CA PHE A 49 -20.19 3.53 -7.11
C PHE A 49 -21.63 3.69 -6.62
N PRO A 50 -22.57 4.03 -7.53
CA PRO A 50 -23.97 4.16 -7.16
C PRO A 50 -24.57 2.77 -6.89
N THR A 51 -25.35 2.65 -5.82
CA THR A 51 -26.20 1.50 -5.52
C THR A 51 -27.64 1.96 -5.34
N ALA A 52 -28.58 1.01 -5.23
CA ALA A 52 -29.99 1.34 -5.04
C ALA A 52 -30.30 2.13 -3.75
N ILE A 53 -29.44 2.03 -2.72
CA ILE A 53 -29.66 2.64 -1.40
C ILE A 53 -28.63 3.69 -1.01
N TYR A 54 -27.44 3.65 -1.61
CA TYR A 54 -26.33 4.53 -1.24
C TYR A 54 -25.32 4.69 -2.39
N THR A 55 -24.68 5.84 -2.49
CA THR A 55 -23.59 6.06 -3.44
C THR A 55 -22.26 6.05 -2.69
N PHE A 56 -21.43 5.07 -2.98
CA PHE A 56 -20.11 4.96 -2.36
C PHE A 56 -19.10 5.83 -3.11
N HIS A 57 -18.31 6.59 -2.35
CA HIS A 57 -17.23 7.42 -2.86
C HIS A 57 -15.90 6.87 -2.34
N PHE A 58 -14.99 6.54 -3.25
CA PHE A 58 -13.66 6.06 -2.90
C PHE A 58 -12.59 6.86 -3.62
N LYS A 59 -11.63 7.39 -2.87
CA LYS A 59 -10.37 7.88 -3.46
C LYS A 59 -9.60 6.68 -4.04
N PRO A 60 -9.06 6.76 -5.27
CA PRO A 60 -8.27 5.68 -5.87
C PRO A 60 -7.13 5.19 -4.96
N ILE A 61 -6.45 6.11 -4.27
CA ILE A 61 -5.37 5.76 -3.33
C ILE A 61 -5.87 4.85 -2.19
N THR A 62 -7.09 5.07 -1.69
CA THR A 62 -7.65 4.26 -0.60
C THR A 62 -7.86 2.82 -1.05
N LEU A 63 -8.43 2.63 -2.24
CA LEU A 63 -8.60 1.30 -2.81
C LEU A 63 -7.25 0.64 -3.12
N LEU A 64 -6.28 1.42 -3.61
CA LEU A 64 -4.94 0.91 -3.89
C LEU A 64 -4.25 0.39 -2.63
N VAL A 65 -4.35 1.12 -1.51
CA VAL A 65 -3.80 0.69 -0.22
C VAL A 65 -4.45 -0.61 0.27
N ILE A 66 -5.79 -0.67 0.21
CA ILE A 66 -6.53 -1.86 0.66
C ILE A 66 -6.18 -3.07 -0.20
N PHE A 67 -6.25 -2.92 -1.53
CA PHE A 67 -6.00 -4.03 -2.45
C PHE A 67 -4.54 -4.44 -2.47
N GLY A 68 -3.59 -3.50 -2.34
CA GLY A 68 -2.17 -3.80 -2.23
C GLY A 68 -1.85 -4.60 -0.96
N PHE A 69 -2.42 -4.20 0.18
CA PHE A 69 -2.25 -4.95 1.43
C PHE A 69 -2.88 -6.35 1.38
N LEU A 70 -4.09 -6.48 0.81
CA LEU A 70 -4.76 -7.77 0.65
C LEU A 70 -4.02 -8.68 -0.34
N TRP A 71 -3.55 -8.15 -1.47
CA TRP A 71 -2.72 -8.89 -2.42
C TRP A 71 -1.47 -9.46 -1.74
N TRP A 72 -0.77 -8.64 -0.95
CA TRP A 72 0.45 -9.05 -0.26
C TRP A 72 0.17 -10.12 0.81
N SER A 73 -0.75 -9.84 1.73
CA SER A 73 -1.05 -10.74 2.87
C SER A 73 -1.62 -12.09 2.41
N LEU A 74 -2.63 -12.09 1.53
CA LEU A 74 -3.20 -13.31 0.98
C LEU A 74 -2.20 -14.02 0.05
N GLY A 75 -1.32 -13.28 -0.63
CA GLY A 75 -0.24 -13.85 -1.42
C GLY A 75 0.71 -14.67 -0.54
N LEU A 76 1.17 -14.11 0.58
CA LEU A 76 2.03 -14.84 1.53
C LEU A 76 1.37 -16.12 2.04
N GLU A 77 0.11 -16.05 2.48
CA GLU A 77 -0.62 -17.23 2.96
C GLU A 77 -0.85 -18.26 1.83
N GLY A 78 -1.25 -17.80 0.64
CA GLY A 78 -1.48 -18.65 -0.50
C GLY A 78 -0.22 -19.41 -0.93
N PHE A 79 0.94 -18.76 -0.92
CA PHE A 79 2.23 -19.35 -1.29
C PHE A 79 3.02 -19.93 -0.09
N LYS A 80 2.38 -20.15 1.07
CA LYS A 80 3.05 -20.65 2.28
C LYS A 80 3.88 -21.92 2.02
N LYS A 81 3.30 -22.90 1.32
CA LYS A 81 3.95 -24.19 1.03
C LYS A 81 5.19 -24.06 0.14
N GLU A 82 5.20 -23.10 -0.76
CA GLU A 82 6.36 -22.79 -1.59
C GLU A 82 7.43 -22.04 -0.79
N ILE A 83 7.04 -21.08 0.04
CA ILE A 83 7.94 -20.29 0.88
C ILE A 83 8.58 -21.15 2.00
N GLU A 84 7.84 -22.14 2.53
CA GLU A 84 8.34 -23.10 3.52
C GLU A 84 9.56 -23.88 3.03
N LYS A 85 9.64 -24.14 1.72
CA LYS A 85 10.76 -24.86 1.10
C LYS A 85 12.04 -24.01 1.01
N PHE A 86 11.97 -22.71 1.29
CA PHE A 86 13.16 -21.86 1.26
C PHE A 86 14.15 -22.28 2.35
N PRO A 87 15.46 -22.26 2.06
CA PRO A 87 16.50 -22.43 3.07
C PRO A 87 16.32 -21.45 4.24
N LYS A 88 16.65 -21.90 5.45
CA LYS A 88 16.51 -21.10 6.69
C LYS A 88 17.22 -19.74 6.60
N TRP A 89 18.37 -19.67 5.93
CA TRP A 89 19.10 -18.41 5.75
C TRP A 89 18.36 -17.42 4.85
N ILE A 90 17.67 -17.89 3.80
CA ILE A 90 16.83 -17.03 2.94
C ILE A 90 15.66 -16.47 3.73
N LYS A 91 14.95 -17.32 4.49
CA LYS A 91 13.85 -16.88 5.37
C LYS A 91 14.31 -15.81 6.37
N LYS A 92 15.51 -15.97 6.96
CA LYS A 92 16.11 -14.97 7.85
C LYS A 92 16.46 -13.67 7.13
N LEU A 93 17.03 -13.72 5.92
CA LEU A 93 17.32 -12.52 5.15
C LEU A 93 16.04 -11.75 4.79
N ILE A 94 14.99 -12.45 4.35
CA ILE A 94 13.69 -11.83 4.07
C ILE A 94 13.10 -11.21 5.35
N PHE A 95 13.16 -11.92 6.48
CA PHE A 95 12.73 -11.39 7.77
C PHE A 95 13.47 -10.09 8.14
N ILE A 96 14.80 -10.06 8.03
CA ILE A 96 15.61 -8.87 8.31
C ILE A 96 15.24 -7.73 7.35
N PHE A 97 15.09 -8.01 6.06
CA PHE A 97 14.67 -7.02 5.07
C PHE A 97 13.31 -6.41 5.41
N LEU A 98 12.33 -7.24 5.81
CA LEU A 98 11.01 -6.78 6.22
C LEU A 98 11.06 -5.97 7.52
N ALA A 99 11.90 -6.36 8.48
CA ALA A 99 12.13 -5.60 9.71
C ALA A 99 12.74 -4.22 9.43
N THR A 100 13.75 -4.15 8.56
CA THR A 100 14.34 -2.88 8.11
C THR A 100 13.33 -2.03 7.36
N SER A 101 12.54 -2.64 6.47
CA SER A 101 11.48 -1.95 5.74
C SER A 101 10.41 -1.39 6.68
N ALA A 102 9.98 -2.16 7.67
CA ALA A 102 9.05 -1.71 8.71
C ALA A 102 9.64 -0.53 9.51
N PHE A 103 10.91 -0.58 9.89
CA PHE A 103 11.57 0.55 10.55
C PHE A 103 11.54 1.82 9.67
N VAL A 104 11.90 1.68 8.39
CA VAL A 104 11.91 2.79 7.43
C VAL A 104 10.50 3.39 7.26
N PHE A 105 9.52 2.55 6.93
CA PHE A 105 8.16 3.03 6.70
C PHE A 105 7.45 3.47 7.98
N ALA A 106 7.85 2.98 9.16
CA ALA A 106 7.34 3.46 10.43
C ALA A 106 7.78 4.90 10.68
N TYR A 107 9.08 5.21 10.53
CA TYR A 107 9.53 6.58 10.73
C TYR A 107 8.90 7.52 9.69
N GLU A 108 8.77 7.10 8.43
CA GLU A 108 8.12 7.90 7.38
C GLU A 108 6.64 8.12 7.68
N THR A 109 5.91 7.08 8.10
CA THR A 109 4.49 7.20 8.43
C THR A 109 4.27 8.15 9.60
N LEU A 110 5.09 8.01 10.66
CA LEU A 110 5.02 8.88 11.84
C LEU A 110 5.41 10.32 11.49
N HIS A 111 6.51 10.52 10.75
CA HIS A 111 6.94 11.83 10.29
C HIS A 111 5.84 12.51 9.48
N ASN A 112 5.27 11.82 8.51
CA ASN A 112 4.22 12.38 7.67
C ASN A 112 2.94 12.67 8.46
N PHE A 113 2.57 11.82 9.41
CA PHE A 113 1.43 12.09 10.30
C PHE A 113 1.66 13.35 11.17
N LEU A 114 2.87 13.55 11.69
CA LEU A 114 3.22 14.74 12.47
C LEU A 114 3.22 16.02 11.61
N LEU A 115 3.76 15.96 10.40
CA LEU A 115 3.68 17.07 9.44
C LEU A 115 2.24 17.41 9.09
N TRP A 116 1.40 16.40 8.88
CA TRP A 116 -0.03 16.55 8.60
C TRP A 116 -0.75 17.33 9.70
N MET A 117 -0.57 16.90 10.96
CA MET A 117 -1.15 17.55 12.14
C MET A 117 -0.64 18.98 12.31
N SER A 118 0.67 19.19 12.10
CA SER A 118 1.30 20.51 12.22
C SER A 118 0.76 21.48 11.17
N PHE A 119 0.68 21.06 9.91
CA PHE A 119 0.20 21.91 8.82
C PHE A 119 -1.27 22.27 8.98
N TYR A 120 -2.12 21.30 9.33
CA TYR A 120 -3.54 21.55 9.57
C TYR A 120 -3.75 22.58 10.68
N THR A 121 -2.97 22.48 11.76
CA THR A 121 -3.07 23.41 12.89
C THR A 121 -2.63 24.83 12.52
N ILE A 122 -1.56 24.99 11.72
CA ILE A 122 -1.01 26.30 11.38
C ILE A 122 -1.82 27.00 10.28
N TYR A 123 -2.24 26.26 9.25
CA TYR A 123 -2.77 26.86 8.02
C TYR A 123 -4.27 26.62 7.82
N GLN A 124 -4.93 25.77 8.63
CA GLN A 124 -6.31 25.31 8.41
C GLN A 124 -6.57 24.87 6.96
N GLY A 125 -5.52 24.43 6.26
CA GLY A 125 -5.51 24.25 4.82
C GLY A 125 -5.97 22.87 4.37
N ASP A 126 -6.35 22.77 3.09
CA ASP A 126 -6.64 21.49 2.43
C ASP A 126 -5.36 20.67 2.27
N LEU A 127 -5.34 19.52 2.93
CA LEU A 127 -4.19 18.63 3.02
C LEU A 127 -3.97 17.85 1.72
N ASP A 128 -4.98 17.83 0.83
CA ASP A 128 -4.86 17.21 -0.50
C ASP A 128 -3.97 18.04 -1.45
N LEU A 129 -3.76 19.33 -1.16
CA LEU A 129 -2.90 20.24 -1.94
C LEU A 129 -1.42 20.21 -1.51
N LEU A 130 -1.11 19.54 -0.38
CA LEU A 130 0.26 19.40 0.09
C LEU A 130 1.07 18.49 -0.82
N THR A 131 2.29 18.90 -1.12
CA THR A 131 3.21 18.12 -1.93
C THR A 131 4.57 18.03 -1.24
N HIS A 132 5.24 16.89 -1.45
CA HIS A 132 6.57 16.57 -0.95
C HIS A 132 7.57 16.75 -2.11
N GLN A 133 8.52 17.67 -1.94
CA GLN A 133 9.59 17.97 -2.90
C GLN A 133 10.94 17.82 -2.18
N ILE A 134 11.54 16.63 -2.22
CA ILE A 134 12.82 16.36 -1.53
C ILE A 134 13.99 17.00 -2.27
N ASN A 135 13.90 17.08 -3.60
CA ASN A 135 14.95 17.65 -4.43
C ASN A 135 14.35 18.29 -5.70
N PRO A 136 14.12 19.61 -5.70
CA PRO A 136 13.54 20.33 -6.84
C PRO A 136 14.36 20.23 -8.12
N ASP A 137 15.68 20.06 -7.99
CA ASP A 137 16.61 20.08 -9.12
C ASP A 137 16.64 18.75 -9.88
N THR A 138 16.19 17.66 -9.24
CA THR A 138 16.23 16.30 -9.83
C THR A 138 14.85 15.66 -9.97
N MET A 139 13.84 16.11 -9.21
CA MET A 139 12.47 15.64 -9.36
C MET A 139 11.67 16.58 -10.25
N PRO A 140 11.30 16.17 -11.49
CA PRO A 140 10.56 17.03 -12.41
C PRO A 140 9.14 17.34 -11.93
N LYS A 141 8.61 16.56 -10.98
CA LYS A 141 7.35 16.81 -10.29
C LYS A 141 7.46 16.46 -8.81
N PRO A 142 6.86 17.25 -7.92
CA PRO A 142 6.72 16.87 -6.53
C PRO A 142 5.80 15.64 -6.40
N VAL A 143 5.82 14.98 -5.24
CA VAL A 143 4.91 13.87 -4.94
C VAL A 143 3.78 14.38 -4.07
N ASN A 144 2.52 14.01 -4.34
CA ASN A 144 1.42 14.39 -3.46
C ASN A 144 1.63 13.81 -2.05
N PHE A 145 1.53 14.66 -1.04
CA PHE A 145 1.85 14.30 0.34
C PHE A 145 0.89 13.24 0.90
N ASN A 146 -0.41 13.39 0.62
CA ASN A 146 -1.43 12.44 1.07
C ASN A 146 -1.30 11.08 0.36
N PHE A 147 -0.90 11.11 -0.92
CA PHE A 147 -0.60 9.91 -1.68
C PHE A 147 0.55 9.12 -1.05
N ILE A 148 1.72 9.75 -0.86
CA ILE A 148 2.90 9.05 -0.35
C ILE A 148 2.72 8.57 1.09
N SER A 149 2.03 9.34 1.94
CA SER A 149 1.72 8.96 3.33
C SER A 149 0.92 7.67 3.40
N LYS A 150 -0.09 7.53 2.53
CA LYS A 150 -0.92 6.33 2.43
C LYS A 150 -0.13 5.13 1.88
N MET A 151 0.76 5.36 0.91
CA MET A 151 1.66 4.31 0.40
C MET A 151 2.62 3.81 1.48
N PHE A 152 3.25 4.70 2.24
CA PHE A 152 4.12 4.31 3.35
C PHE A 152 3.37 3.56 4.45
N SER A 153 2.14 3.97 4.77
CA SER A 153 1.29 3.24 5.71
C SER A 153 1.00 1.81 5.21
N MET A 154 0.71 1.63 3.92
CA MET A 154 0.52 0.32 3.30
C MET A 154 1.80 -0.53 3.38
N PHE A 155 2.96 0.04 3.04
CA PHE A 155 4.23 -0.67 3.07
C PHE A 155 4.64 -1.05 4.50
N LEU A 156 4.37 -0.19 5.48
CA LEU A 156 4.54 -0.52 6.89
C LEU A 156 3.66 -1.70 7.28
N ALA A 157 2.36 -1.65 6.99
CA ALA A 157 1.43 -2.73 7.31
C ALA A 157 1.83 -4.05 6.65
N GLY A 158 2.20 -4.02 5.36
CA GLY A 158 2.68 -5.18 4.61
C GLY A 158 3.98 -5.75 5.19
N SER A 159 4.91 -4.87 5.60
CA SER A 159 6.16 -5.28 6.24
C SER A 159 5.92 -5.95 7.59
N LEU A 160 5.06 -5.37 8.44
CA LEU A 160 4.68 -5.95 9.73
C LEU A 160 4.00 -7.30 9.58
N TYR A 161 3.07 -7.44 8.61
CA TYR A 161 2.45 -8.72 8.31
C TYR A 161 3.48 -9.75 7.84
N GLY A 162 4.41 -9.34 6.97
CA GLY A 162 5.51 -10.20 6.51
C GLY A 162 6.41 -10.65 7.66
N ILE A 163 6.76 -9.77 8.60
CA ILE A 163 7.53 -10.10 9.80
C ILE A 163 6.78 -11.17 10.61
N TYR A 164 5.49 -10.96 10.88
CA TYR A 164 4.66 -11.92 11.58
C TYR A 164 4.67 -13.29 10.89
N PHE A 165 4.46 -13.31 9.57
CA PHE A 165 4.45 -14.53 8.76
C PHE A 165 5.79 -15.29 8.81
N PHE A 166 6.91 -14.61 8.54
CA PHE A 166 8.23 -15.25 8.55
C PHE A 166 8.70 -15.64 9.96
N HIS A 167 8.28 -14.90 11.00
CA HIS A 167 8.54 -15.29 12.40
C HIS A 167 7.90 -16.62 12.74
N LYS A 168 6.65 -16.83 12.31
CA LYS A 168 5.94 -18.10 12.48
C LYS A 168 6.67 -19.24 11.76
N LEU A 169 7.06 -19.02 10.50
CA LEU A 169 7.79 -20.01 9.68
C LEU A 169 9.20 -20.35 10.20
N LEU A 170 9.83 -19.48 10.99
CA LEU A 170 11.16 -19.71 11.57
C LEU A 170 11.11 -20.41 12.93
N LYS A 171 9.95 -20.42 13.58
CA LYS A 171 9.68 -21.13 14.85
C LYS A 171 9.26 -22.58 14.63
N GLU A 172 8.53 -22.84 13.54
CA GLU A 172 8.22 -24.18 13.03
C GLU A 172 9.51 -24.88 12.54
#